data_AF-V5AEY0-F1
#
_entry.id   AF-V5AEY0-F1
#
_cell.length_a   1.000
_cell.length_b   1.000
_cell.length_c   1.000
_cell.angle_alpha   90.00
_cell.angle_beta   90.00
_cell.angle_gamma   90.00
#
_symmetry.space_group_name_H-M   'P 1'
#
loop_
_entity.id
_entity.type
_entity.pdbx_description
1 polymer ?
#
loop_
_entity_poly.entity_id
_entity_poly.type
_entity_poly.pdbx_seq_one_letter_code
_entity_poly.pdbx_strand_id
1 'polypeptide(L)'
;MSSNTRMTDGDSIINSTGNSSSGVISVTTTQAVSPVLANDFERSFGGLRRLYGAAGADNIFSTHAVVVGIGGVGSWVVEAFARSGVQRISLVDLDHVSVSNINRQLHATQATIGQSKVQAMRERIALINPACVVDEVEEFVDADNWRAIADTLGLAHSVSPVALVDACDQVRAKAAMAAWSLSHPCTFVTVGAAGGKHQAHMVEAGDLAQVTHDPLLAQLRYQLRKAHNAARTGRMKVACVFSREPVLKPKLLDATPAGEGSDAESDKSISDGTLNCHGYGSSVAVTASFGMSAAGWCMQHIAQIK
;
A
#
# COMPACT_ATOMS: atom_id res chain seq x y z
N MET A 1 60.76 11.58 36.44
CA MET A 1 61.10 12.19 35.13
C MET A 1 60.50 11.30 34.05
N SER A 2 59.91 11.92 33.02
CA SER A 2 59.10 11.34 31.91
C SER A 2 57.61 11.10 32.26
N SER A 3 56.72 12.03 31.86
CA SER A 3 55.83 12.02 30.65
C SER A 3 54.56 11.17 30.88
N ASN A 4 53.30 11.58 30.74
CA ASN A 4 52.57 12.33 29.71
C ASN A 4 51.27 12.90 30.35
N THR A 5 50.86 14.15 30.12
CA THR A 5 50.05 14.68 29.00
C THR A 5 48.56 14.30 29.04
N ARG A 6 47.72 15.31 29.32
CA ARG A 6 46.26 15.35 29.20
C ARG A 6 45.82 15.09 27.75
N MET A 7 44.69 14.40 27.59
CA MET A 7 43.70 14.74 26.56
C MET A 7 42.30 14.69 27.15
N THR A 8 41.55 15.74 26.88
CA THR A 8 40.13 15.95 27.15
C THR A 8 39.41 15.78 25.82
N ASP A 9 38.57 14.75 25.68
CA ASP A 9 37.53 14.70 24.65
C ASP A 9 36.34 15.52 25.19
N GLY A 10 35.78 16.53 24.53
CA GLY A 10 35.73 16.78 23.10
C GLY A 10 34.26 16.76 22.69
N ASP A 11 33.54 17.82 23.03
CA ASP A 11 32.13 18.05 22.68
C ASP A 11 31.87 17.82 21.19
N SER A 12 30.90 16.97 20.85
CA SER A 12 30.38 16.88 19.49
C SER A 12 29.17 17.79 19.34
N ILE A 13 29.42 18.86 18.59
CA ILE A 13 28.49 19.90 18.18
C ILE A 13 27.42 19.30 17.27
N ILE A 14 26.16 19.49 17.66
CA ILE A 14 24.98 19.25 16.84
C ILE A 14 24.90 20.40 15.83
N ASN A 15 25.31 20.16 14.59
CA ASN A 15 24.99 21.09 13.49
C ASN A 15 23.70 20.64 12.81
N SER A 16 22.60 21.26 13.24
CA SER A 16 21.35 21.33 12.51
C SER A 16 21.53 22.28 11.33
N THR A 17 21.42 21.77 10.11
CA THR A 17 21.04 22.57 8.94
C THR A 17 20.02 21.78 8.15
N GLY A 18 18.83 22.36 8.02
CA GLY A 18 17.72 21.78 7.30
C GLY A 18 17.99 21.72 5.80
N ASN A 19 17.55 20.63 5.19
CA ASN A 19 17.16 20.61 3.79
C ASN A 19 15.95 19.69 3.68
N SER A 20 14.77 20.26 3.44
CA SER A 20 13.55 19.52 3.14
C SER A 20 13.62 19.00 1.71
N SER A 21 14.27 17.86 1.53
CA SER A 21 14.16 17.05 0.32
C SER A 21 13.28 15.84 0.66
N SER A 22 12.10 15.75 0.05
CA SER A 22 11.31 14.52 -0.01
C SER A 22 12.20 13.46 -0.67
N GLY A 23 12.79 12.61 0.15
CA GLY A 23 13.83 11.67 -0.25
C GLY A 23 13.31 10.26 -0.07
N VAL A 24 13.32 9.47 -1.13
CA VAL A 24 13.13 8.02 -1.02
C VAL A 24 14.29 7.47 -0.21
N ILE A 25 14.00 6.92 0.97
CA ILE A 25 15.01 6.25 1.78
C ILE A 25 15.03 4.79 1.35
N SER A 26 16.01 4.43 0.52
CA SER A 26 16.28 3.04 0.17
C SER A 26 17.22 2.46 1.24
N VAL A 27 16.67 1.71 2.19
CA VAL A 27 17.47 1.08 3.26
C VAL A 27 17.86 -0.33 2.82
N THR A 28 19.09 -0.49 2.37
CA THR A 28 19.68 -1.83 2.23
C THR A 28 20.21 -2.27 3.59
N THR A 29 19.49 -3.14 4.29
CA THR A 29 20.04 -3.80 5.47
C THR A 29 21.06 -4.83 5.01
N THR A 30 22.31 -4.43 4.80
CA THR A 30 23.41 -5.35 4.52
C THR A 30 23.87 -6.02 5.83
N GLN A 31 23.01 -6.82 6.45
CA GLN A 31 23.52 -7.85 7.36
C GLN A 31 24.19 -8.91 6.49
N ALA A 32 25.44 -9.25 6.81
CA ALA A 32 26.17 -10.33 6.14
C ALA A 32 25.33 -11.61 6.18
N VAL A 33 24.77 -11.97 5.02
CA VAL A 33 23.89 -13.12 4.86
C VAL A 33 24.75 -14.37 5.04
N SER A 34 24.57 -15.07 6.16
CA SER A 34 25.23 -16.36 6.38
C SER A 34 25.00 -17.29 5.18
N PRO A 35 25.99 -18.07 4.72
CA PRO A 35 25.88 -18.96 3.54
C PRO A 35 24.74 -19.98 3.60
N VAL A 36 24.15 -20.18 4.78
CA VAL A 36 22.96 -21.01 5.03
C VAL A 36 21.71 -20.45 4.33
N LEU A 37 21.57 -19.13 4.22
CA LEU A 37 20.35 -18.45 3.75
C LEU A 37 20.13 -18.49 2.23
N ALA A 38 21.17 -18.68 1.41
CA ALA A 38 20.99 -18.79 -0.05
C ALA A 38 20.24 -20.09 -0.45
N ASN A 39 20.40 -21.16 0.33
CA ASN A 39 19.61 -22.40 0.21
C ASN A 39 18.19 -22.25 0.82
N ASP A 40 17.90 -21.15 1.51
CA ASP A 40 16.63 -20.92 2.19
C ASP A 40 15.60 -20.18 1.33
N PHE A 41 16.01 -19.43 0.29
CA PHE A 41 15.05 -18.73 -0.59
C PHE A 41 14.16 -19.73 -1.34
N GLU A 42 14.75 -20.73 -1.99
CA GLU A 42 13.99 -21.78 -2.68
C GLU A 42 13.18 -22.65 -1.70
N ARG A 43 13.66 -22.84 -0.46
CA ARG A 43 12.86 -23.52 0.57
C ARG A 43 11.65 -22.69 1.00
N SER A 44 11.82 -21.38 1.11
CA SER A 44 10.76 -20.45 1.54
C SER A 44 9.72 -20.21 0.44
N PHE A 45 10.16 -20.03 -0.81
CA PHE A 45 9.30 -19.55 -1.91
C PHE A 45 9.19 -20.53 -3.09
N GLY A 46 9.86 -21.68 -3.07
CA GLY A 46 9.80 -22.68 -4.15
C GLY A 46 8.39 -23.24 -4.40
N GLY A 47 7.44 -23.00 -3.48
CA GLY A 47 6.02 -23.21 -3.71
C GLY A 47 5.48 -22.45 -4.92
N LEU A 48 5.97 -21.23 -5.18
CA LEU A 48 5.54 -20.45 -6.34
C LEU A 48 6.04 -21.02 -7.66
N ARG A 49 7.24 -21.63 -7.71
CA ARG A 49 7.69 -22.34 -8.92
C ARG A 49 6.79 -23.52 -9.27
N ARG A 50 6.27 -24.23 -8.27
CA ARG A 50 5.31 -25.33 -8.48
C ARG A 50 3.94 -24.85 -8.95
N LEU A 51 3.55 -23.64 -8.55
CA LEU A 51 2.24 -23.07 -8.86
C LEU A 51 2.21 -22.31 -10.20
N TYR A 52 3.20 -21.46 -10.45
CA TYR A 52 3.28 -20.55 -11.60
C TYR A 52 4.29 -21.02 -12.67
N GLY A 53 4.98 -22.13 -12.45
CA GLY A 53 6.13 -22.54 -13.27
C GLY A 53 7.39 -21.74 -12.96
N ALA A 54 8.54 -22.21 -13.45
CA ALA A 54 9.83 -21.58 -13.17
C ALA A 54 9.88 -20.13 -13.68
N ALA A 55 9.58 -19.90 -14.96
CA ALA A 55 9.61 -18.56 -15.57
C ALA A 55 8.60 -17.60 -14.92
N GLY A 56 7.37 -18.06 -14.66
CA GLY A 56 6.35 -17.23 -14.02
C GLY A 56 6.73 -16.83 -12.60
N ALA A 57 7.32 -17.74 -11.83
CA ALA A 57 7.86 -17.44 -10.51
C ALA A 57 9.06 -16.49 -10.58
N ASP A 58 9.98 -16.66 -11.55
CA ASP A 58 11.11 -15.76 -11.74
C ASP A 58 10.66 -14.32 -12.06
N ASN A 59 9.59 -14.16 -12.85
CA ASN A 59 8.96 -12.86 -13.07
C ASN A 59 8.40 -12.28 -11.76
N ILE A 60 7.69 -13.06 -10.96
CA ILE A 60 7.16 -12.61 -9.66
C ILE A 60 8.31 -12.21 -8.72
N PHE A 61 9.37 -13.02 -8.60
CA PHE A 61 10.49 -12.75 -7.71
C PHE A 61 11.26 -11.49 -8.10
N SER A 62 11.47 -11.28 -9.40
CA SER A 62 12.21 -10.12 -9.93
C SER A 62 11.39 -8.83 -10.03
N THR A 63 10.08 -8.92 -9.79
CA THR A 63 9.16 -7.78 -9.88
C THR A 63 9.53 -6.68 -8.89
N HIS A 64 9.42 -5.44 -9.34
CA HIS A 64 9.35 -4.28 -8.46
C HIS A 64 7.88 -4.01 -8.13
N ALA A 65 7.47 -4.36 -6.91
CA ALA A 65 6.11 -4.10 -6.43
C ALA A 65 6.04 -2.73 -5.77
N VAL A 66 5.08 -1.89 -6.19
CA VAL A 66 4.83 -0.56 -5.63
C VAL A 66 3.41 -0.56 -5.08
N VAL A 67 3.29 -0.33 -3.77
CA VAL A 67 2.00 -0.26 -3.09
C VAL A 67 1.80 1.15 -2.55
N VAL A 68 0.77 1.83 -3.06
CA VAL A 68 0.42 3.19 -2.65
C VAL A 68 -0.79 3.14 -1.72
N GLY A 69 -0.62 3.65 -0.51
CA GLY A 69 -1.58 3.51 0.59
C GLY A 69 -1.36 2.22 1.37
N ILE A 70 -0.64 2.29 2.49
CA ILE A 70 -0.31 1.17 3.38
C ILE A 70 -1.38 1.05 4.47
N GLY A 71 -2.66 1.05 4.07
CA GLY A 71 -3.80 0.99 4.99
C GLY A 71 -4.37 -0.43 5.19
N GLY A 72 -5.68 -0.50 5.44
CA GLY A 72 -6.40 -1.77 5.66
C GLY A 72 -6.42 -2.73 4.48
N VAL A 73 -6.11 -2.25 3.27
CA VAL A 73 -5.94 -3.06 2.06
C VAL A 73 -4.45 -3.22 1.75
N GLY A 74 -3.73 -2.11 1.56
CA GLY A 74 -2.35 -2.14 1.08
C GLY A 74 -1.38 -2.88 1.99
N SER A 75 -1.56 -2.83 3.31
CA SER A 75 -0.71 -3.61 4.23
C SER A 75 -0.78 -5.13 3.97
N TRP A 76 -1.93 -5.64 3.51
CA TRP A 76 -2.10 -7.04 3.14
C TRP A 76 -1.60 -7.35 1.73
N VAL A 77 -1.64 -6.39 0.82
CA VAL A 77 -0.98 -6.50 -0.51
C VAL A 77 0.52 -6.68 -0.32
N VAL A 78 1.13 -5.84 0.52
CA VAL A 78 2.56 -5.88 0.83
C VAL A 78 2.94 -7.21 1.46
N GLU A 79 2.16 -7.70 2.43
CA GLU A 79 2.36 -9.02 3.04
C GLU A 79 2.33 -10.14 2.01
N ALA A 80 1.37 -10.11 1.08
CA ALA A 80 1.25 -11.11 0.03
C ALA A 80 2.48 -11.10 -0.88
N PHE A 81 2.99 -9.93 -1.28
CA PHE A 81 4.20 -9.83 -2.08
C PHE A 81 5.45 -10.31 -1.33
N ALA A 82 5.62 -9.91 -0.07
CA ALA A 82 6.74 -10.34 0.76
C ALA A 82 6.77 -11.87 0.93
N ARG A 83 5.60 -12.48 1.17
CA ARG A 83 5.43 -13.94 1.27
C ARG A 83 5.52 -14.67 -0.07
N SER A 84 5.57 -13.92 -1.18
CA SER A 84 5.70 -14.47 -2.53
C SER A 84 7.11 -14.33 -3.10
N GLY A 85 8.09 -13.98 -2.27
CA GLY A 85 9.49 -13.88 -2.68
C GLY A 85 9.77 -12.70 -3.61
N VAL A 86 8.88 -11.71 -3.68
CA VAL A 86 9.15 -10.45 -4.39
C VAL A 86 10.39 -9.81 -3.75
N GLN A 87 11.39 -9.49 -4.57
CA GLN A 87 12.70 -9.04 -4.09
C GLN A 87 12.80 -7.52 -3.93
N ARG A 88 11.87 -6.75 -4.50
CA ARG A 88 11.82 -5.30 -4.31
C ARG A 88 10.39 -4.80 -4.10
N ILE A 89 10.17 -4.10 -2.99
CA ILE A 89 8.87 -3.53 -2.63
C ILE A 89 9.02 -2.06 -2.25
N SER A 90 8.35 -1.15 -2.95
CA SER A 90 8.22 0.26 -2.54
C SER A 90 6.90 0.50 -1.83
N LEU A 91 6.98 1.16 -0.68
CA LEU A 91 5.88 1.48 0.21
C LEU A 91 5.66 2.99 0.19
N VAL A 92 4.46 3.45 -0.21
CA VAL A 92 4.15 4.88 -0.29
C VAL A 92 2.98 5.20 0.63
N ASP A 93 3.26 5.84 1.76
CA ASP A 93 2.27 6.32 2.74
C ASP A 93 2.95 7.33 3.70
N LEU A 94 2.21 8.36 4.12
CA LEU A 94 2.71 9.39 5.05
C LEU A 94 2.15 9.22 6.48
N ASP A 95 1.17 8.34 6.66
CA ASP A 95 0.51 8.16 7.95
C ASP A 95 1.35 7.35 8.92
N HIS A 96 1.01 7.52 10.21
CA HIS A 96 1.50 6.70 11.29
C HIS A 96 0.44 5.69 11.74
N VAL A 97 0.88 4.63 12.41
CA VAL A 97 0.00 3.59 12.97
C VAL A 97 -0.82 4.17 14.13
N SER A 98 -2.14 4.06 14.03
CA SER A 98 -3.08 4.47 15.08
C SER A 98 -3.76 3.27 15.74
N VAL A 99 -4.18 3.41 17.00
CA VAL A 99 -5.00 2.41 17.72
C VAL A 99 -6.26 2.05 16.92
N SER A 100 -6.88 3.04 16.26
CA SER A 100 -8.07 2.84 15.42
C SER A 100 -7.84 1.94 14.21
N ASN A 101 -6.59 1.59 13.89
CA ASN A 101 -6.21 0.77 12.74
C ASN A 101 -6.20 -0.73 13.06
N ILE A 102 -6.17 -1.12 14.35
CA ILE A 102 -6.05 -2.51 14.82
C ILE A 102 -7.10 -3.45 14.21
N ASN A 103 -8.31 -2.95 13.93
CA ASN A 103 -9.40 -3.77 13.40
C ASN A 103 -9.20 -4.26 11.96
N ARG A 104 -8.22 -3.71 11.21
CA ARG A 104 -8.14 -3.92 9.76
C ARG A 104 -6.74 -3.81 9.12
N GLN A 105 -5.76 -3.20 9.78
CA GLN A 105 -4.44 -2.96 9.20
C GLN A 105 -3.42 -3.92 9.80
N LEU A 106 -2.64 -4.59 8.95
CA LEU A 106 -1.78 -5.69 9.37
C LEU A 106 -0.65 -5.27 10.32
N HIS A 107 -0.02 -4.12 10.07
CA HIS A 107 1.05 -3.60 10.90
C HIS A 107 0.54 -2.98 12.21
N ALA A 108 -0.78 -2.82 12.41
CA ALA A 108 -1.31 -2.18 13.60
C ALA A 108 -1.36 -3.16 14.77
N THR A 109 -0.37 -3.06 15.65
CA THR A 109 -0.24 -3.86 16.87
C THR A 109 0.07 -2.94 18.04
N GLN A 110 -0.04 -3.43 19.27
CA GLN A 110 0.34 -2.62 20.45
C GLN A 110 1.79 -2.12 20.38
N ALA A 111 2.70 -2.90 19.76
CA ALA A 111 4.12 -2.56 19.67
C ALA A 111 4.43 -1.49 18.62
N THR A 112 3.54 -1.27 17.65
CA THR A 112 3.82 -0.43 16.47
C THR A 112 3.00 0.85 16.44
N ILE A 113 2.13 1.09 17.43
CA ILE A 113 1.38 2.35 17.55
C ILE A 113 2.35 3.54 17.59
N GLY A 114 2.06 4.56 16.78
CA GLY A 114 2.88 5.76 16.66
C GLY A 114 4.09 5.62 15.72
N GLN A 115 4.36 4.42 15.18
CA GLN A 115 5.39 4.23 14.15
C GLN A 115 4.88 4.70 12.78
N SER A 116 5.77 5.12 11.89
CA SER A 116 5.45 5.29 10.47
C SER A 116 4.92 3.98 9.88
N LYS A 117 3.84 4.03 9.08
CA LYS A 117 3.25 2.82 8.49
C LYS A 117 4.20 2.12 7.53
N VAL A 118 4.96 2.88 6.75
CA VAL A 118 5.96 2.32 5.81
C VAL A 118 7.09 1.65 6.59
N GLN A 119 7.53 2.25 7.69
CA GLN A 119 8.56 1.67 8.56
C GLN A 119 8.09 0.38 9.24
N ALA A 120 6.89 0.37 9.82
CA ALA A 120 6.32 -0.81 10.46
C ALA A 120 6.19 -1.98 9.48
N MET A 121 5.82 -1.69 8.23
CA MET A 121 5.76 -2.72 7.17
C MET A 121 7.14 -3.14 6.68
N ARG A 122 8.13 -2.24 6.56
CA ARG A 122 9.51 -2.62 6.23
C ARG A 122 10.07 -3.62 7.24
N GLU A 123 9.94 -3.31 8.53
CA GLU A 123 10.42 -4.19 9.61
C GLU A 123 9.76 -5.56 9.54
N ARG A 124 8.45 -5.58 9.24
CA ARG A 124 7.71 -6.82 9.02
C ARG A 124 8.22 -7.61 7.80
N ILE A 125 8.47 -6.94 6.67
CA ILE A 125 9.01 -7.59 5.46
C ILE A 125 10.38 -8.23 5.76
N ALA A 126 11.25 -7.55 6.51
CA ALA A 126 12.57 -8.07 6.88
C ALA A 126 12.50 -9.37 7.69
N LEU A 127 11.42 -9.58 8.46
CA LEU A 127 11.16 -10.85 9.18
C LEU A 127 10.68 -11.99 8.26
N ILE A 128 10.20 -11.67 7.05
CA ILE A 128 9.66 -12.64 6.09
C ILE A 128 10.69 -12.96 5.01
N ASN A 129 11.26 -11.91 4.41
CA ASN A 129 12.24 -11.99 3.34
C ASN A 129 13.35 -10.96 3.62
N PRO A 130 14.39 -11.32 4.38
CA PRO A 130 15.45 -10.37 4.77
C PRO A 130 16.27 -9.87 3.58
N ALA A 131 16.23 -10.56 2.43
CA ALA A 131 16.88 -10.13 1.20
C ALA A 131 16.01 -9.18 0.35
N CYS A 132 14.75 -8.93 0.72
CA CYS A 132 13.90 -7.98 0.02
C CYS A 132 14.43 -6.56 0.19
N VAL A 133 14.67 -5.88 -0.92
CA VAL A 133 14.91 -4.44 -0.95
C VAL A 133 13.58 -3.75 -0.70
N VAL A 134 13.53 -2.84 0.28
CA VAL A 134 12.33 -2.07 0.58
C VAL A 134 12.65 -0.57 0.46
N ASP A 135 11.90 0.11 -0.40
CA ASP A 135 11.98 1.56 -0.55
C ASP A 135 10.84 2.19 0.26
N GLU A 136 11.18 3.06 1.22
CA GLU A 136 10.21 3.80 2.02
C GLU A 136 10.01 5.19 1.41
N VAL A 137 8.76 5.50 1.06
CA VAL A 137 8.36 6.81 0.52
C VAL A 137 7.31 7.41 1.46
N GLU A 138 7.77 8.26 2.37
CA GLU A 138 6.92 8.99 3.31
C GLU A 138 6.30 10.21 2.64
N GLU A 139 5.39 9.95 1.69
CA GLU A 139 4.66 10.98 0.97
C GLU A 139 3.19 10.58 0.77
N PHE A 140 2.31 11.56 0.83
CA PHE A 140 0.94 11.40 0.37
C PHE A 140 0.91 11.53 -1.16
N VAL A 141 0.28 10.60 -1.88
CA VAL A 141 0.16 10.71 -3.34
C VAL A 141 -1.07 11.53 -3.71
N ASP A 142 -0.87 12.49 -4.61
CA ASP A 142 -1.93 13.26 -5.25
C ASP A 142 -1.75 13.29 -6.78
N ALA A 143 -2.50 14.15 -7.46
CA ALA A 143 -2.44 14.26 -8.91
C ALA A 143 -1.18 14.97 -9.43
N ASP A 144 -0.56 15.81 -8.60
CA ASP A 144 0.53 16.71 -9.00
C ASP A 144 1.90 16.09 -8.71
N ASN A 145 2.00 15.22 -7.69
CA ASN A 145 3.27 14.62 -7.28
C ASN A 145 3.51 13.18 -7.77
N TRP A 146 2.47 12.45 -8.21
CA TRP A 146 2.62 11.03 -8.59
C TRP A 146 3.74 10.80 -9.60
N ARG A 147 3.87 11.68 -10.60
CA ARG A 147 4.91 11.56 -11.63
C ARG A 147 6.31 11.64 -11.03
N ALA A 148 6.55 12.58 -10.12
CA ALA A 148 7.84 12.74 -9.46
C ALA A 148 8.19 11.52 -8.60
N ILE A 149 7.19 10.96 -7.90
CA ILE A 149 7.36 9.72 -7.12
C ILE A 149 7.71 8.55 -8.05
N ALA A 150 6.97 8.37 -9.15
CA ALA A 150 7.23 7.31 -10.12
C ALA A 150 8.60 7.44 -10.79
N ASP A 151 9.03 8.67 -11.11
CA ASP A 151 10.35 8.96 -11.67
C ASP A 151 11.46 8.65 -10.66
N THR A 152 11.28 9.03 -9.38
CA THR A 152 12.25 8.75 -8.30
C THR A 152 12.39 7.26 -8.03
N LEU A 153 11.29 6.51 -8.13
CA LEU A 153 11.30 5.04 -8.05
C LEU A 153 11.79 4.37 -9.34
N GLY A 154 12.07 5.14 -10.41
CA GLY A 154 12.58 4.63 -11.68
C GLY A 154 11.59 3.78 -12.47
N LEU A 155 10.28 3.91 -12.21
CA LEU A 155 9.28 2.97 -12.73
C LEU A 155 9.15 3.01 -14.26
N ALA A 156 9.33 4.19 -14.87
CA ALA A 156 9.24 4.36 -16.32
C ALA A 156 10.38 3.66 -17.09
N HIS A 157 11.49 3.36 -16.42
CA HIS A 157 12.70 2.78 -17.00
C HIS A 157 13.08 1.45 -16.34
N SER A 158 12.16 0.84 -15.59
CA SER A 158 12.40 -0.45 -14.94
C SER A 158 12.64 -1.54 -15.98
N VAL A 159 13.74 -2.28 -15.81
CA VAL A 159 14.05 -3.48 -16.60
C VAL A 159 13.32 -4.72 -16.06
N SER A 160 12.87 -4.67 -14.80
CA SER A 160 12.03 -5.69 -14.18
C SER A 160 10.55 -5.40 -14.41
N PRO A 161 9.68 -6.43 -14.38
CA PRO A 161 8.24 -6.22 -14.30
C PRO A 161 7.87 -5.29 -13.14
N VAL A 162 6.94 -4.37 -13.37
CA VAL A 162 6.42 -3.46 -12.33
C VAL A 162 5.00 -3.86 -11.98
N ALA A 163 4.74 -4.09 -10.69
CA ALA A 163 3.39 -4.22 -10.15
C ALA A 163 3.03 -2.91 -9.44
N LEU A 164 2.04 -2.17 -9.91
CA LEU A 164 1.56 -0.95 -9.26
C LEU A 164 0.18 -1.19 -8.68
N VAL A 165 0.07 -1.13 -7.35
CA VAL A 165 -1.18 -1.32 -6.62
C VAL A 165 -1.60 -0.01 -5.96
N ASP A 166 -2.72 0.54 -6.41
CA ASP A 166 -3.35 1.70 -5.80
C ASP A 166 -4.38 1.25 -4.75
N ALA A 167 -4.01 1.42 -3.47
CA ALA A 167 -4.83 1.18 -2.30
C ALA A 167 -5.15 2.46 -1.51
N CYS A 168 -5.06 3.63 -2.15
CA CYS A 168 -5.47 4.92 -1.57
C CYS A 168 -6.99 5.04 -1.46
N ASP A 169 -7.49 6.07 -0.78
CA ASP A 169 -8.90 6.47 -0.80
C ASP A 169 -9.15 7.78 -1.57
N GLN A 170 -8.10 8.52 -1.91
CA GLN A 170 -8.22 9.78 -2.63
C GLN A 170 -8.37 9.60 -4.14
N VAL A 171 -9.56 9.92 -4.66
CA VAL A 171 -9.91 9.72 -6.08
C VAL A 171 -8.95 10.40 -7.07
N ARG A 172 -8.41 11.58 -6.74
CA ARG A 172 -7.49 12.31 -7.64
C ARG A 172 -6.17 11.56 -7.82
N ALA A 173 -5.59 11.08 -6.72
CA ALA A 173 -4.40 10.22 -6.74
C ALA A 173 -4.65 8.95 -7.56
N LYS A 174 -5.79 8.27 -7.32
CA LYS A 174 -6.20 7.10 -8.11
C LYS A 174 -6.26 7.38 -9.60
N ALA A 175 -6.85 8.51 -9.99
CA ALA A 175 -6.99 8.90 -11.39
C ALA A 175 -5.62 9.18 -12.03
N ALA A 176 -4.72 9.85 -11.31
CA ALA A 176 -3.36 10.13 -11.78
C ALA A 176 -2.55 8.84 -11.99
N MET A 177 -2.56 7.92 -11.02
CA MET A 177 -1.90 6.62 -11.13
C MET A 177 -2.48 5.76 -12.27
N ALA A 178 -3.81 5.71 -12.39
CA ALA A 178 -4.48 4.96 -13.45
C ALA A 178 -4.23 5.56 -14.85
N ALA A 179 -4.17 6.88 -14.97
CA ALA A 179 -3.83 7.52 -16.24
C ALA A 179 -2.36 7.29 -16.61
N TRP A 180 -1.46 7.36 -15.63
CA TRP A 180 -0.04 7.09 -15.82
C TRP A 180 0.21 5.65 -16.25
N SER A 181 -0.45 4.67 -15.63
CA SER A 181 -0.26 3.25 -15.97
C SER A 181 -0.73 2.88 -17.37
N LEU A 182 -1.68 3.63 -17.95
CA LEU A 182 -2.12 3.40 -19.33
C LEU A 182 -1.06 3.78 -20.38
N SER A 183 -0.07 4.60 -20.02
CA SER A 183 1.01 5.03 -20.91
C SER A 183 2.39 4.45 -20.57
N HIS A 184 2.49 3.62 -19.52
CA HIS A 184 3.74 3.04 -19.04
C HIS A 184 3.62 1.52 -18.91
N PRO A 185 4.71 0.77 -19.11
CA PRO A 185 4.70 -0.69 -19.00
C PRO A 185 4.63 -1.12 -17.52
N CYS A 186 3.43 -1.25 -16.97
CA CYS A 186 3.24 -1.83 -15.64
C CYS A 186 1.95 -2.66 -15.53
N THR A 187 1.97 -3.63 -14.62
CA THR A 187 0.77 -4.34 -14.18
C THR A 187 0.09 -3.48 -13.12
N PHE A 188 -0.95 -2.73 -13.50
CA PHE A 188 -1.67 -1.81 -12.62
C PHE A 188 -3.01 -2.37 -12.16
N VAL A 189 -3.28 -2.25 -10.86
CA VAL A 189 -4.60 -2.51 -10.26
C VAL A 189 -4.95 -1.43 -9.24
N THR A 190 -6.17 -0.89 -9.33
CA THR A 190 -6.74 0.02 -8.32
C THR A 190 -7.74 -0.71 -7.45
N VAL A 191 -7.81 -0.37 -6.16
CA VAL A 191 -8.73 -1.00 -5.23
C VAL A 191 -9.90 -0.07 -4.88
N GLY A 192 -11.10 -0.64 -4.86
CA GLY A 192 -12.34 0.03 -4.49
C GLY A 192 -12.56 0.17 -2.98
N ALA A 193 -13.77 0.59 -2.62
CA ALA A 193 -14.15 0.82 -1.24
C ALA A 193 -14.30 -0.52 -0.48
N ALA A 194 -13.35 -0.82 0.41
CA ALA A 194 -13.42 -2.02 1.26
C ALA A 194 -14.17 -1.79 2.58
N GLY A 195 -14.33 -0.53 3.01
CA GLY A 195 -15.13 -0.16 4.19
C GLY A 195 -16.63 -0.25 3.93
N GLY A 196 -17.42 -0.40 4.99
CA GLY A 196 -18.89 -0.51 4.93
C GLY A 196 -19.39 -1.83 4.31
N LYS A 197 -18.57 -2.88 4.32
CA LYS A 197 -18.84 -4.18 3.71
C LYS A 197 -18.58 -5.30 4.71
N HIS A 198 -19.25 -6.45 4.50
CA HIS A 198 -19.11 -7.64 5.34
C HIS A 198 -18.75 -8.90 4.55
N GLN A 199 -19.08 -8.97 3.25
CA GLN A 199 -18.98 -10.21 2.48
C GLN A 199 -17.61 -10.36 1.81
N ALA A 200 -16.63 -10.86 2.57
CA ALA A 200 -15.27 -11.10 2.08
C ALA A 200 -15.18 -12.03 0.86
N HIS A 201 -16.07 -13.01 0.74
CA HIS A 201 -16.11 -13.96 -0.37
C HIS A 201 -16.69 -13.39 -1.68
N MET A 202 -17.22 -12.16 -1.65
CA MET A 202 -17.80 -11.48 -2.81
C MET A 202 -16.83 -10.50 -3.49
N VAL A 203 -15.54 -10.57 -3.12
CA VAL A 203 -14.48 -9.78 -3.76
C VAL A 203 -14.19 -10.36 -5.13
N GLU A 204 -14.15 -9.48 -6.14
CA GLU A 204 -13.85 -9.83 -7.52
C GLU A 204 -12.84 -8.83 -8.13
N ALA A 205 -12.19 -9.25 -9.20
CA ALA A 205 -11.30 -8.41 -9.99
C ALA A 205 -11.83 -8.28 -11.42
N GLY A 206 -11.77 -7.07 -11.99
CA GLY A 206 -12.31 -6.82 -13.33
C GLY A 206 -11.93 -5.46 -13.91
N ASP A 207 -12.45 -5.17 -15.10
CA ASP A 207 -12.28 -3.86 -15.73
C ASP A 207 -13.13 -2.81 -15.01
N LEU A 208 -12.55 -1.65 -14.73
CA LEU A 208 -13.20 -0.54 -14.04
C LEU A 208 -14.55 -0.15 -14.65
N ALA A 209 -14.72 -0.32 -15.98
CA ALA A 209 -15.98 -0.05 -16.67
C ALA A 209 -17.16 -0.90 -16.18
N GLN A 210 -16.91 -2.09 -15.62
CA GLN A 210 -17.93 -3.08 -15.25
C GLN A 210 -18.36 -2.99 -13.77
N VAL A 211 -17.69 -2.14 -13.00
CA VAL A 211 -17.89 -2.02 -11.54
C VAL A 211 -19.24 -1.39 -11.21
N THR A 212 -19.92 -2.00 -10.25
CA THR A 212 -21.17 -1.49 -9.67
C THR A 212 -21.07 -1.49 -8.14
N HIS A 213 -21.96 -0.76 -7.45
CA HIS A 213 -22.06 -0.73 -5.98
C HIS A 213 -20.81 -0.20 -5.24
N ASP A 214 -19.88 0.43 -5.95
CA ASP A 214 -18.68 1.03 -5.39
C ASP A 214 -18.64 2.55 -5.70
N PRO A 215 -18.92 3.41 -4.71
CA PRO A 215 -18.93 4.87 -4.92
C PRO A 215 -17.53 5.43 -5.20
N LEU A 216 -16.48 4.85 -4.64
CA LEU A 216 -15.11 5.30 -4.84
C LEU A 216 -14.68 5.06 -6.30
N LEU A 217 -14.92 3.86 -6.82
CA LEU A 217 -14.62 3.52 -8.20
C LEU A 217 -15.58 4.20 -9.19
N ALA A 218 -16.82 4.49 -8.79
CA ALA A 218 -17.73 5.31 -9.59
C ALA A 218 -17.18 6.74 -9.77
N GLN A 219 -16.66 7.35 -8.70
CA GLN A 219 -16.01 8.66 -8.79
C GLN A 219 -14.72 8.59 -9.61
N LEU A 220 -13.91 7.54 -9.47
CA LEU A 220 -12.73 7.32 -10.30
C LEU A 220 -13.09 7.25 -11.80
N ARG A 221 -14.12 6.47 -12.17
CA ARG A 221 -14.62 6.43 -13.55
C ARG A 221 -15.00 7.82 -14.06
N TYR A 222 -15.70 8.59 -13.24
CA TYR A 222 -16.10 9.94 -13.60
C TYR A 222 -14.86 10.84 -13.83
N GLN A 223 -13.88 10.80 -12.93
CA GLN A 223 -12.67 11.62 -13.07
C GLN A 223 -11.83 11.22 -14.28
N LEU A 224 -11.65 9.91 -14.54
CA LEU A 224 -10.93 9.45 -15.72
C LEU A 224 -11.60 9.87 -17.03
N ARG A 225 -12.93 9.88 -17.10
CA ARG A 225 -13.67 10.39 -18.26
C ARG A 225 -13.53 11.90 -18.42
N LYS A 226 -13.51 12.64 -17.31
CA LYS A 226 -13.46 14.10 -17.31
C LYS A 226 -12.06 14.63 -17.63
N ALA A 227 -11.02 14.07 -17.00
CA ALA A 227 -9.66 14.60 -17.04
C ALA A 227 -8.71 13.84 -17.98
N HIS A 228 -9.03 12.58 -18.31
CA HIS A 228 -8.12 11.68 -19.04
C HIS A 228 -8.76 11.00 -20.25
N ASN A 229 -9.89 11.51 -20.73
CA ASN A 229 -10.60 11.02 -21.94
C ASN A 229 -10.87 9.49 -21.94
N ALA A 230 -11.06 8.89 -20.76
CA ALA A 230 -11.29 7.47 -20.67
C ALA A 230 -12.62 7.05 -21.32
N ALA A 231 -12.69 5.79 -21.77
CA ALA A 231 -13.81 5.27 -22.55
C ALA A 231 -15.17 5.46 -21.85
N ARG A 232 -16.16 5.92 -22.63
CA ARG A 232 -17.56 6.05 -22.17
C ARG A 232 -18.35 4.75 -22.35
N THR A 233 -18.01 3.98 -23.38
CA THR A 233 -18.56 2.66 -23.69
C THR A 233 -17.42 1.65 -23.84
N GLY A 234 -17.68 0.38 -23.54
CA GLY A 234 -16.65 -0.66 -23.57
C GLY A 234 -15.66 -0.59 -22.41
N ARG A 235 -14.48 -1.21 -22.60
CA ARG A 235 -13.45 -1.36 -21.56
C ARG A 235 -12.70 -0.05 -21.31
N MET A 236 -12.43 0.25 -20.04
CA MET A 236 -11.55 1.35 -19.64
C MET A 236 -10.08 0.92 -19.58
N LYS A 237 -9.79 -0.39 -19.61
CA LYS A 237 -8.44 -0.97 -19.52
C LYS A 237 -7.73 -0.63 -18.20
N VAL A 238 -8.50 -0.28 -17.18
CA VAL A 238 -8.02 -0.11 -15.80
C VAL A 238 -8.52 -1.30 -15.02
N ALA A 239 -7.63 -2.16 -14.55
CA ALA A 239 -8.01 -3.27 -13.70
C ALA A 239 -8.31 -2.78 -12.28
N CYS A 240 -9.29 -3.40 -11.64
CA CYS A 240 -9.64 -3.06 -10.27
C CYS A 240 -10.15 -4.25 -9.47
N VAL A 241 -9.99 -4.16 -8.14
CA VAL A 241 -10.58 -5.08 -7.17
C VAL A 241 -11.74 -4.39 -6.46
N PHE A 242 -12.88 -5.05 -6.42
CA PHE A 242 -14.12 -4.49 -5.88
C PHE A 242 -15.05 -5.59 -5.36
N SER A 243 -16.18 -5.19 -4.79
CA SER A 243 -17.26 -6.10 -4.45
C SER A 243 -18.59 -5.45 -4.83
N ARG A 244 -19.55 -6.25 -5.30
CA ARG A 244 -20.91 -5.79 -5.64
C ARG A 244 -21.85 -5.66 -4.43
N GLU A 245 -21.32 -5.81 -3.22
CA GLU A 245 -22.03 -5.46 -1.98
C GLU A 245 -22.19 -3.93 -1.88
N PRO A 246 -23.37 -3.37 -1.59
CA PRO A 246 -23.51 -1.93 -1.32
C PRO A 246 -22.67 -1.48 -0.11
N VAL A 247 -22.06 -0.30 -0.19
CA VAL A 247 -21.37 0.31 0.95
C VAL A 247 -22.39 0.77 1.99
N LEU A 248 -22.35 0.16 3.18
CA LEU A 248 -23.21 0.49 4.31
C LEU A 248 -22.67 1.68 5.07
N LYS A 249 -23.50 2.71 5.27
CA LYS A 249 -23.20 3.82 6.17
C LYS A 249 -23.20 3.34 7.63
N PRO A 250 -22.44 4.00 8.52
CA PRO A 250 -22.55 3.75 9.94
C PRO A 250 -24.01 3.87 10.37
N LYS A 251 -24.50 2.87 11.10
CA LYS A 251 -25.69 3.09 11.91
C LYS A 251 -25.23 4.05 13.01
N LEU A 252 -25.88 5.20 13.13
CA LEU A 252 -25.80 5.98 14.37
C LEU A 252 -26.09 4.96 15.48
N LEU A 253 -25.10 4.74 16.35
CA LEU A 253 -25.32 3.96 17.57
C LEU A 253 -26.58 4.54 18.21
N ASP A 254 -27.56 3.69 18.46
CA ASP A 254 -28.87 4.06 18.94
C ASP A 254 -28.73 5.19 19.96
N ALA A 255 -29.31 6.35 19.66
CA ALA A 255 -29.41 7.43 20.61
C ALA A 255 -30.09 6.84 21.85
N THR A 256 -29.31 6.58 22.90
CA THR A 256 -29.88 6.44 24.23
C THR A 256 -30.76 7.67 24.43
N PRO A 257 -32.04 7.52 24.84
CA PRO A 257 -32.85 8.67 25.15
C PRO A 257 -32.07 9.49 26.18
N ALA A 258 -31.86 10.77 25.87
CA ALA A 258 -31.05 11.68 26.66
C ALA A 258 -31.37 11.52 28.15
N GLY A 259 -30.43 10.91 28.89
CA GLY A 259 -30.31 11.14 30.32
C GLY A 259 -29.69 12.52 30.47
N GLU A 260 -30.43 13.42 31.09
CA GLU A 260 -30.00 14.78 31.38
C GLU A 260 -28.65 14.78 32.12
N GLY A 261 -27.70 15.57 31.60
CA GLY A 261 -26.49 15.95 32.32
C GLY A 261 -25.22 15.19 31.90
N SER A 262 -24.50 15.73 30.92
CA SER A 262 -23.06 15.95 31.05
C SER A 262 -22.55 16.73 29.84
N ASP A 263 -21.80 17.79 30.13
CA ASP A 263 -21.08 18.60 29.17
C ASP A 263 -20.00 17.76 28.47
N ALA A 264 -20.35 17.20 27.30
CA ALA A 264 -19.38 16.61 26.39
C ALA A 264 -19.26 17.53 25.17
N GLU A 265 -18.13 18.23 25.09
CA GLU A 265 -17.73 18.98 23.90
C GLU A 265 -17.85 18.06 22.67
N SER A 266 -18.73 18.46 21.76
CA SER A 266 -18.98 17.76 20.51
C SER A 266 -17.74 17.83 19.63
N ASP A 267 -17.03 16.71 19.48
CA ASP A 267 -16.04 16.53 18.41
C ASP A 267 -16.78 16.54 17.06
N LYS A 268 -16.75 17.69 16.39
CA LYS A 268 -17.37 17.96 15.08
C LYS A 268 -16.61 17.32 13.92
N SER A 269 -16.02 16.14 14.11
CA SER A 269 -15.23 15.43 13.09
C SER A 269 -16.03 14.38 12.30
N ILE A 270 -17.30 14.12 12.63
CA ILE A 270 -18.01 12.90 12.18
C ILE A 270 -18.72 13.01 10.80
N SER A 271 -18.81 14.17 10.16
CA SER A 271 -19.40 14.20 8.81
C SER A 271 -18.90 15.33 7.91
N ASP A 272 -17.64 15.25 7.49
CA ASP A 272 -17.34 15.79 6.17
C ASP A 272 -17.73 14.71 5.15
N GLY A 273 -18.46 15.06 4.10
CA GLY A 273 -19.00 14.12 3.09
C GLY A 273 -17.92 13.42 2.23
N THR A 274 -16.68 13.39 2.73
CA THR A 274 -15.52 12.75 2.17
C THR A 274 -15.58 11.24 2.45
N LEU A 275 -15.30 10.43 1.42
CA LEU A 275 -15.24 8.96 1.50
C LEU A 275 -14.06 8.44 2.33
N ASN A 276 -13.45 9.31 3.15
CA ASN A 276 -12.36 8.95 4.04
C ASN A 276 -12.88 7.83 4.95
N CYS A 277 -12.17 6.71 4.95
CA CYS A 277 -12.58 5.48 5.62
C CYS A 277 -12.78 5.62 7.15
N HIS A 278 -12.49 6.78 7.72
CA HIS A 278 -12.74 7.13 9.12
C HIS A 278 -14.22 7.11 9.50
N GLY A 279 -15.13 7.32 8.55
CA GLY A 279 -16.57 7.24 8.81
C GLY A 279 -17.11 5.80 8.77
N TYR A 280 -16.69 5.00 7.78
CA TYR A 280 -17.30 3.68 7.53
C TYR A 280 -16.69 2.58 8.41
N GLY A 281 -17.53 1.82 9.11
CA GLY A 281 -17.10 0.60 9.81
C GLY A 281 -16.41 -0.38 8.87
N SER A 282 -15.46 -1.16 9.37
CA SER A 282 -14.66 -2.07 8.54
C SER A 282 -14.22 -3.31 9.32
N SER A 283 -13.92 -4.38 8.59
CA SER A 283 -13.44 -5.66 9.13
C SER A 283 -12.24 -6.15 8.35
N VAL A 284 -11.22 -6.63 9.07
CA VAL A 284 -10.03 -7.26 8.49
C VAL A 284 -10.37 -8.35 7.48
N ALA A 285 -11.45 -9.12 7.71
CA ALA A 285 -11.85 -10.19 6.80
C ALA A 285 -12.12 -9.65 5.38
N VAL A 286 -12.72 -8.46 5.27
CA VAL A 286 -13.02 -7.83 3.98
C VAL A 286 -11.80 -7.10 3.45
N THR A 287 -11.18 -6.22 4.24
CA THR A 287 -10.10 -5.37 3.74
C THR A 287 -8.86 -6.19 3.35
N ALA A 288 -8.55 -7.26 4.10
CA ALA A 288 -7.51 -8.21 3.73
C ALA A 288 -7.86 -8.98 2.46
N SER A 289 -9.13 -9.40 2.28
CA SER A 289 -9.55 -10.11 1.05
C SER A 289 -9.42 -9.25 -0.20
N PHE A 290 -9.71 -7.94 -0.09
CA PHE A 290 -9.43 -6.98 -1.16
C PHE A 290 -7.92 -6.92 -1.46
N GLY A 291 -7.07 -6.82 -0.44
CA GLY A 291 -5.61 -6.78 -0.60
C GLY A 291 -5.04 -8.06 -1.22
N MET A 292 -5.45 -9.22 -0.71
CA MET A 292 -5.04 -10.54 -1.23
C MET A 292 -5.50 -10.74 -2.67
N SER A 293 -6.72 -10.30 -3.01
CA SER A 293 -7.22 -10.37 -4.39
C SER A 293 -6.42 -9.48 -5.33
N ALA A 294 -6.02 -8.28 -4.90
CA ALA A 294 -5.20 -7.37 -5.70
C ALA A 294 -3.79 -7.95 -5.95
N ALA A 295 -3.13 -8.44 -4.89
CA ALA A 295 -1.82 -9.06 -5.02
C ALA A 295 -1.86 -10.33 -5.89
N GLY A 296 -2.86 -11.20 -5.69
CA GLY A 296 -3.06 -12.40 -6.49
C GLY A 296 -3.32 -12.08 -7.97
N TRP A 297 -4.14 -11.05 -8.25
CA TRP A 297 -4.36 -10.57 -9.60
C TRP A 297 -3.05 -10.09 -10.25
N CYS A 298 -2.23 -9.29 -9.55
CA CYS A 298 -0.93 -8.85 -10.06
C CYS A 298 0.00 -10.02 -10.37
N MET A 299 0.16 -10.95 -9.42
CA MET A 299 1.06 -12.12 -9.59
C MET A 299 0.64 -12.98 -10.79
N GLN A 300 -0.66 -13.21 -10.98
CA GLN A 300 -1.17 -13.98 -12.11
C GLN A 300 -0.81 -13.33 -13.46
N HIS A 301 -0.86 -12.00 -13.56
CA HIS A 301 -0.54 -11.28 -14.80
C HIS A 301 0.97 -11.20 -15.04
N ILE A 302 1.74 -10.96 -13.98
CA ILE A 302 3.21 -10.89 -14.03
C ILE A 302 3.82 -12.23 -14.41
N ALA A 303 3.28 -13.33 -13.88
CA ALA A 303 3.73 -14.68 -14.22
C ALA A 303 3.57 -15.01 -15.71
N GLN A 304 2.76 -14.26 -16.46
CA GLN A 304 2.49 -14.47 -17.89
C GLN A 304 3.29 -13.53 -18.81
N ILE A 305 4.08 -12.60 -18.26
CA ILE A 305 4.98 -11.75 -19.05
C ILE A 305 6.01 -12.64 -19.74
N LYS A 306 6.20 -12.42 -21.04
CA LYS A 306 7.12 -13.20 -21.88
C LYS A 306 8.46 -12.50 -22.04
#